data_AF-A0AAD5X3Q8-F1
#
_entry.id   AF-A0AAD5X3Q8-F1
#
_cell.length_a   1.000
_cell.length_b   1.000
_cell.length_c   1.000
_cell.angle_alpha   90.00
_cell.angle_beta   90.00
_cell.angle_gamma   90.00
#
_symmetry.space_group_name_H-M   'P 1'
#
loop_
_entity.id
_entity.type
_entity.pdbx_description
1 polymer ?
#
loop_
_entity_poly.entity_id
_entity_poly.type
_entity_poly.pdbx_seq_one_letter_code
_entity_poly.pdbx_strand_id
1 'polypeptide(L)'
;MARIPRIWLACVVQVLSASIAEGALNDCQKSIVQQLTNIFESSKLTFPFDSCNNINDGRGYTAGIVGFTTGTHDAYAVIKVYQAKGSHGDEFGPYLGRLKELDEGNSNAGSTSGLDGFCDAWYKACSNPAFLEAQLDYADGMYYSPSQKLADELGLNSATGRGQLYDAAIQHGIGPYGDSVNQLITRTRQSMRSSSLPETPAQGASEPDWVSKFFEVRTNTLCNPSDGSTKKAWCQSVSRVKSYQKLASSNFNFTGDEEGGVTALDNSGKDLKIKCDTSIWGNYVPGPLPDLSDGPGVSGRTIGIIVGVIVGILLLGVLALMIWRKKRRSGYRSYYIR
;
A
#
# COMPACT_ATOMS: atom_id res chain seq x y z
N MET A 1 -31.68 -16.59 -68.17
CA MET A 1 -30.96 -17.10 -66.98
C MET A 1 -29.67 -16.33 -66.82
N ALA A 2 -29.59 -15.42 -65.85
CA ALA A 2 -28.33 -14.82 -65.39
C ALA A 2 -28.56 -14.37 -63.94
N ARG A 3 -27.96 -15.09 -62.99
CA ARG A 3 -28.02 -14.78 -61.54
C ARG A 3 -26.89 -13.81 -61.22
N ILE A 4 -27.24 -12.64 -60.71
CA ILE A 4 -26.30 -11.66 -60.15
C ILE A 4 -25.81 -12.21 -58.80
N PRO A 5 -24.49 -12.36 -58.56
CA PRO A 5 -24.00 -12.82 -57.26
C PRO A 5 -24.00 -11.66 -56.26
N ARG A 6 -24.59 -11.92 -55.08
CA ARG A 6 -24.53 -11.04 -53.91
C ARG A 6 -23.09 -11.01 -53.38
N ILE A 7 -22.41 -9.88 -53.56
CA ILE A 7 -21.14 -9.58 -52.93
C ILE A 7 -21.43 -9.27 -51.45
N TRP A 8 -21.11 -10.20 -50.56
CA TRP A 8 -21.05 -9.94 -49.13
C TRP A 8 -19.74 -9.19 -48.85
N LEU A 9 -19.82 -7.88 -48.60
CA LEU A 9 -18.72 -7.14 -47.97
C LEU A 9 -18.59 -7.65 -46.53
N ALA A 10 -17.65 -8.55 -46.28
CA ALA A 10 -17.19 -8.85 -44.93
C ALA A 10 -16.36 -7.65 -44.46
N CYS A 11 -16.99 -6.77 -43.70
CA CYS A 11 -16.31 -5.71 -42.97
C CYS A 11 -15.47 -6.38 -41.87
N VAL A 12 -14.21 -6.70 -42.18
CA VAL A 12 -13.24 -7.17 -41.20
C VAL A 12 -12.91 -5.97 -40.32
N VAL A 13 -13.64 -5.82 -39.21
CA VAL A 13 -13.22 -4.96 -38.11
C VAL A 13 -12.01 -5.63 -37.50
N GLN A 14 -10.81 -5.24 -37.95
CA GLN A 14 -9.59 -5.49 -37.20
C GLN A 14 -9.73 -4.73 -35.88
N VAL A 15 -10.12 -5.45 -34.84
CA VAL A 15 -9.93 -5.00 -33.46
C VAL A 15 -8.42 -4.99 -33.26
N LEU A 16 -7.81 -3.82 -33.49
CA LEU A 16 -6.52 -3.51 -32.91
C LEU A 16 -6.74 -3.55 -31.40
N SER A 17 -6.40 -4.68 -30.78
CA SER A 17 -6.09 -4.69 -29.35
C SER A 17 -4.92 -3.73 -29.17
N ALA A 18 -5.24 -2.48 -28.84
CA ALA A 18 -4.25 -1.59 -28.28
C ALA A 18 -3.76 -2.27 -27.00
N SER A 19 -2.54 -2.84 -27.06
CA SER A 19 -1.79 -3.06 -25.85
C SER A 19 -1.65 -1.68 -25.21
N ILE A 20 -2.40 -1.43 -24.14
CA ILE A 20 -2.02 -0.39 -23.20
C ILE A 20 -0.62 -0.81 -22.77
N ALA A 21 0.42 -0.14 -23.30
CA ALA A 21 1.72 -0.21 -22.66
C ALA A 21 1.50 0.40 -21.28
N GLU A 22 1.29 -0.46 -20.29
CA GLU A 22 1.21 -0.12 -18.88
C GLU A 22 2.49 0.66 -18.55
N GLY A 23 2.36 1.93 -18.21
CA GLY A 23 3.44 2.71 -17.60
C GLY A 23 3.78 2.21 -16.19
N ALA A 24 3.49 0.95 -15.84
CA ALA A 24 3.74 0.39 -14.53
C ALA A 24 5.24 0.23 -14.28
N LEU A 25 5.63 0.37 -13.02
CA LEU A 25 6.95 -0.09 -12.57
C LEU A 25 7.13 -1.53 -13.04
N ASN A 26 8.29 -1.85 -13.63
CA ASN A 26 8.64 -3.25 -13.84
C ASN A 26 8.84 -3.96 -12.49
N ASP A 27 8.87 -5.29 -12.49
CA ASP A 27 8.97 -6.07 -11.25
C ASP A 27 10.17 -5.67 -10.38
N CYS A 28 11.28 -5.34 -11.03
CA CYS A 28 12.48 -4.91 -10.35
C CYS A 28 12.26 -3.58 -9.60
N GLN A 29 11.73 -2.58 -10.30
CA GLN A 29 11.41 -1.28 -9.72
C GLN A 29 10.36 -1.41 -8.62
N LYS A 30 9.31 -2.23 -8.84
CA LYS A 30 8.28 -2.49 -7.83
C LYS A 30 8.89 -3.12 -6.57
N SER A 31 9.79 -4.09 -6.74
CA SER A 31 10.47 -4.73 -5.61
C SER A 31 11.29 -3.74 -4.79
N ILE A 32 12.02 -2.83 -5.44
CA ILE A 32 12.83 -1.80 -4.78
C ILE A 32 11.92 -0.81 -4.04
N VAL A 33 10.86 -0.34 -4.68
CA VAL A 33 9.86 0.56 -4.08
C VAL A 33 9.24 -0.05 -2.83
N GLN A 34 8.85 -1.32 -2.89
CA GLN A 34 8.22 -2.00 -1.77
C GLN A 34 9.22 -2.31 -0.64
N GLN A 35 10.46 -2.70 -0.96
CA GLN A 35 11.54 -2.83 0.03
C GLN A 35 11.83 -1.50 0.74
N LEU A 36 11.87 -0.38 0.00
CA LEU A 36 12.04 0.95 0.58
C LEU A 36 10.93 1.28 1.57
N THR A 37 9.67 1.14 1.13
CA THR A 37 8.52 1.35 2.01
C THR A 37 8.61 0.46 3.24
N ASN A 38 8.96 -0.82 3.09
CA ASN A 38 9.08 -1.75 4.22
C ASN A 38 10.23 -1.40 5.17
N ILE A 39 11.35 -0.85 4.67
CA ILE A 39 12.40 -0.25 5.51
C ILE A 39 11.84 0.91 6.31
N PHE A 40 11.03 1.77 5.69
CA PHE A 40 10.46 2.91 6.40
C PHE A 40 9.46 2.50 7.48
N GLU A 41 8.67 1.45 7.23
CA GLU A 41 7.67 0.93 8.18
C GLU A 41 8.27 0.08 9.30
N SER A 42 9.24 -0.78 8.97
CA SER A 42 9.69 -1.85 9.87
C SER A 42 11.20 -1.99 9.99
N SER A 43 11.98 -1.19 9.23
CA SER A 43 13.44 -1.30 9.14
C SER A 43 13.93 -2.67 8.67
N LYS A 44 13.10 -3.37 7.89
CA LYS A 44 13.41 -4.64 7.22
C LYS A 44 13.25 -4.50 5.71
N LEU A 45 13.98 -5.29 4.92
CA LEU A 45 13.78 -5.37 3.47
C LEU A 45 12.62 -6.30 3.11
N THR A 46 12.38 -7.33 3.92
CA THR A 46 11.37 -8.36 3.66
C THR A 46 10.06 -8.07 4.36
N PHE A 47 8.95 -8.40 3.70
CA PHE A 47 7.62 -8.25 4.28
C PHE A 47 7.40 -9.09 5.54
N PRO A 48 6.75 -8.54 6.58
CA PRO A 48 6.41 -9.25 7.82
C PRO A 48 5.07 -10.01 7.69
N PHE A 49 5.01 -11.02 6.80
CA PHE A 49 3.77 -11.75 6.51
C PHE A 49 3.10 -12.37 7.74
N ASP A 50 3.89 -12.87 8.69
CA ASP A 50 3.47 -13.59 9.89
C ASP A 50 3.22 -12.69 11.10
N SER A 51 3.56 -11.40 11.02
CA SER A 51 3.37 -10.49 12.14
C SER A 51 1.90 -10.45 12.51
N CYS A 52 1.58 -10.62 13.79
CA CYS A 52 0.25 -10.41 14.33
C CYS A 52 0.35 -10.07 15.81
N ASN A 53 -0.12 -8.88 16.20
CA ASN A 53 -0.07 -8.41 17.58
C ASN A 53 -1.24 -7.48 17.89
N ASN A 54 -1.74 -7.48 19.12
CA ASN A 54 -2.59 -6.40 19.62
C ASN A 54 -1.69 -5.33 20.25
N ILE A 55 -1.54 -4.20 19.56
CA ILE A 55 -0.71 -3.08 20.02
C ILE A 55 -1.49 -2.10 20.92
N ASN A 56 -2.72 -2.45 21.31
CA ASN A 56 -3.60 -1.70 22.20
C ASN A 56 -3.91 -0.28 21.71
N ASP A 57 -4.03 -0.10 20.40
CA ASP A 57 -4.35 1.17 19.73
C ASP A 57 -5.86 1.33 19.42
N GLY A 58 -6.69 0.40 19.93
CA GLY A 58 -8.12 0.38 19.70
C GLY A 58 -8.57 -0.23 18.37
N ARG A 59 -7.68 -0.88 17.62
CA ARG A 59 -7.98 -1.54 16.32
C ARG A 59 -7.99 -3.07 16.41
N GLY A 60 -7.81 -3.63 17.60
CA GLY A 60 -7.72 -5.07 17.83
C GLY A 60 -6.37 -5.62 17.39
N TYR A 61 -6.34 -6.83 16.81
CA TYR A 61 -5.10 -7.39 16.28
C TYR A 61 -4.71 -6.67 15.00
N THR A 62 -3.42 -6.37 14.86
CA THR A 62 -2.77 -5.81 13.66
C THR A 62 -1.82 -6.87 13.10
N ALA A 63 -1.97 -7.23 11.83
CA ALA A 63 -1.30 -8.38 11.22
C ALA A 63 -0.82 -8.16 9.78
N GLY A 64 0.21 -8.90 9.37
CA GLY A 64 0.68 -8.97 7.98
C GLY A 64 1.38 -7.72 7.44
N ILE A 65 1.59 -7.74 6.13
CA ILE A 65 2.58 -6.92 5.40
C ILE A 65 2.34 -5.39 5.43
N VAL A 66 1.12 -4.95 5.72
CA VAL A 66 0.75 -3.52 5.85
C VAL A 66 -0.03 -3.23 7.13
N GLY A 67 -0.03 -4.16 8.10
CA GLY A 67 -0.74 -3.99 9.36
C GLY A 67 -2.27 -4.06 9.23
N PHE A 68 -2.78 -5.10 8.60
CA PHE A 68 -4.21 -5.39 8.53
C PHE A 68 -4.82 -5.53 9.91
N THR A 69 -5.91 -4.85 10.23
CA THR A 69 -6.51 -4.91 11.56
C THR A 69 -7.84 -5.64 11.61
N THR A 70 -8.15 -6.29 12.73
CA THR A 70 -9.46 -6.92 12.95
C THR A 70 -10.55 -5.87 13.11
N GLY A 71 -10.23 -4.73 13.72
CA GLY A 71 -11.18 -3.66 13.99
C GLY A 71 -11.48 -2.74 12.82
N THR A 72 -10.58 -2.68 11.84
CA THR A 72 -10.83 -2.02 10.54
C THR A 72 -11.22 -3.01 9.46
N HIS A 73 -11.36 -4.29 9.82
CA HIS A 73 -11.92 -5.39 9.03
C HIS A 73 -11.13 -5.82 7.79
N ASP A 74 -10.00 -5.18 7.52
CA ASP A 74 -9.06 -5.55 6.48
C ASP A 74 -8.43 -6.92 6.74
N ALA A 75 -8.15 -7.29 8.00
CA ALA A 75 -7.70 -8.65 8.31
C ALA A 75 -8.77 -9.69 7.90
N TYR A 76 -10.05 -9.41 8.16
CA TYR A 76 -11.14 -10.28 7.71
C TYR A 76 -11.31 -10.29 6.19
N ALA A 77 -11.05 -9.17 5.52
CA ALA A 77 -11.07 -9.10 4.07
C ALA A 77 -9.95 -9.93 3.42
N VAL A 78 -8.73 -9.91 3.98
CA VAL A 78 -7.62 -10.78 3.55
C VAL A 78 -8.00 -12.24 3.69
N ILE A 79 -8.58 -12.64 4.83
CA ILE A 79 -9.03 -14.03 5.04
C ILE A 79 -10.06 -14.45 3.99
N LYS A 80 -10.98 -13.57 3.60
CA LYS A 80 -11.93 -13.86 2.52
C LYS A 80 -11.25 -13.98 1.15
N VAL A 81 -10.23 -13.18 0.86
CA VAL A 81 -9.44 -13.34 -0.37
C VAL A 81 -8.74 -14.69 -0.37
N TYR A 82 -8.15 -15.09 0.76
CA TYR A 82 -7.50 -16.39 0.92
C TYR A 82 -8.47 -17.56 0.72
N GLN A 83 -9.65 -17.51 1.35
CA GLN A 83 -10.71 -18.52 1.17
C GLN A 83 -11.25 -18.56 -0.27
N ALA A 84 -11.20 -17.45 -1.01
CA ALA A 84 -11.63 -17.43 -2.41
C ALA A 84 -10.61 -18.07 -3.37
N LYS A 85 -9.34 -18.22 -2.96
CA LYS A 85 -8.28 -18.84 -3.78
C LYS A 85 -8.32 -20.38 -3.76
N GLY A 86 -9.15 -21.01 -2.94
CA GLY A 86 -9.30 -22.47 -2.91
C GLY A 86 -9.95 -22.97 -1.61
N SER A 87 -9.93 -24.28 -1.39
CA SER A 87 -10.37 -24.88 -0.11
C SER A 87 -9.30 -24.72 0.97
N HIS A 88 -9.04 -23.48 1.37
CA HIS A 88 -8.08 -23.09 2.41
C HIS A 88 -8.74 -22.22 3.49
N GLY A 89 -8.04 -21.98 4.60
CA GLY A 89 -8.50 -21.07 5.66
C GLY A 89 -9.32 -21.73 6.76
N ASP A 90 -9.27 -23.06 6.89
CA ASP A 90 -9.88 -23.80 8.01
C ASP A 90 -9.33 -23.34 9.36
N GLU A 91 -8.05 -22.94 9.40
CA GLU A 91 -7.40 -22.34 10.56
C GLU A 91 -8.11 -21.08 11.07
N PHE A 92 -8.83 -20.36 10.20
CA PHE A 92 -9.61 -19.19 10.60
C PHE A 92 -11.05 -19.49 10.99
N GLY A 93 -11.53 -20.73 10.80
CA GLY A 93 -12.91 -21.16 11.06
C GLY A 93 -13.48 -20.70 12.40
N PRO A 94 -12.77 -20.89 13.54
CA PRO A 94 -13.23 -20.44 14.85
C PRO A 94 -13.47 -18.92 14.97
N TYR A 95 -12.83 -18.10 14.12
CA TYR A 95 -12.84 -16.64 14.21
C TYR A 95 -13.82 -15.97 13.25
N LEU A 96 -14.24 -16.64 12.17
CA LEU A 96 -15.03 -16.03 11.09
C LEU A 96 -16.34 -15.40 11.60
N GLY A 97 -17.03 -16.06 12.54
CA GLY A 97 -18.25 -15.53 13.15
C GLY A 97 -18.00 -14.19 13.83
N ARG A 98 -16.98 -14.13 14.69
CA ARG A 98 -16.62 -12.93 15.43
C ARG A 98 -16.09 -11.81 14.51
N LEU A 99 -15.26 -12.15 13.53
CA LEU A 99 -14.76 -11.20 12.53
C LEU A 99 -15.89 -10.61 11.69
N LYS A 100 -16.92 -11.40 11.35
CA LYS A 100 -18.11 -10.92 10.67
C LYS A 100 -18.94 -9.98 11.54
N GLU A 101 -19.14 -10.28 12.82
CA GLU A 101 -19.84 -9.37 13.75
C GLU A 101 -19.13 -8.02 13.91
N LEU A 102 -17.80 -8.04 14.02
CA LEU A 102 -16.97 -6.83 14.02
C LEU A 102 -17.20 -6.05 12.72
N ASP A 103 -17.20 -6.73 11.57
CA ASP A 103 -17.41 -6.15 10.24
C ASP A 103 -18.77 -5.48 10.03
N GLU A 104 -19.81 -6.00 10.69
CA GLU A 104 -21.18 -5.47 10.61
C GLU A 104 -21.39 -4.22 11.49
N GLY A 105 -20.40 -3.84 12.32
CA GLY A 105 -20.43 -2.63 13.14
C GLY A 105 -21.27 -2.73 14.41
N ASN A 106 -21.62 -3.96 14.82
CA ASN A 106 -22.48 -4.24 15.97
C ASN A 106 -21.72 -4.34 17.30
N SER A 107 -20.42 -4.08 17.32
CA SER A 107 -19.58 -4.24 18.51
C SER A 107 -18.42 -3.24 18.54
N ASN A 108 -17.72 -3.17 19.68
CA ASN A 108 -16.51 -2.36 19.81
C ASN A 108 -15.46 -2.88 18.80
N ALA A 109 -15.18 -2.06 17.76
CA ALA A 109 -14.28 -2.41 16.66
C ALA A 109 -12.90 -2.89 17.16
N GLY A 110 -12.38 -2.34 18.24
CA GLY A 110 -11.08 -2.73 18.80
C GLY A 110 -11.08 -4.00 19.65
N SER A 111 -12.23 -4.67 19.83
CA SER A 111 -12.34 -5.81 20.74
C SER A 111 -11.67 -7.07 20.19
N THR A 112 -10.80 -7.69 20.99
CA THR A 112 -10.20 -9.01 20.72
C THR A 112 -10.95 -10.17 21.38
N SER A 113 -12.06 -9.89 22.08
CA SER A 113 -12.86 -10.94 22.71
C SER A 113 -13.44 -11.90 21.66
N GLY A 114 -13.24 -13.20 21.87
CA GLY A 114 -13.61 -14.24 20.91
C GLY A 114 -12.63 -14.42 19.76
N LEU A 115 -11.43 -13.85 19.85
CA LEU A 115 -10.34 -14.00 18.88
C LEU A 115 -9.06 -14.60 19.50
N ASP A 116 -9.20 -15.33 20.61
CA ASP A 116 -8.07 -16.00 21.27
C ASP A 116 -7.43 -17.04 20.33
N GLY A 117 -6.12 -16.95 20.12
CA GLY A 117 -5.38 -17.78 19.15
C GLY A 117 -5.42 -17.27 17.71
N PHE A 118 -6.07 -16.12 17.42
CA PHE A 118 -6.13 -15.55 16.06
C PHE A 118 -4.74 -15.35 15.45
N CYS A 119 -3.77 -14.86 16.24
CA CYS A 119 -2.40 -14.68 15.75
C CYS A 119 -1.69 -16.01 15.46
N ASP A 120 -1.97 -17.08 16.19
CA ASP A 120 -1.42 -18.40 15.90
C ASP A 120 -2.00 -18.96 14.59
N ALA A 121 -3.29 -18.74 14.34
CA ALA A 121 -3.92 -19.09 13.07
C ALA A 121 -3.35 -18.26 11.91
N TRP A 122 -3.14 -16.96 12.10
CA TRP A 122 -2.49 -16.09 11.12
C TRP A 122 -1.08 -16.59 10.77
N TYR A 123 -0.29 -16.90 11.80
CA TYR A 123 1.05 -17.45 11.65
C TYR A 123 1.04 -18.77 10.87
N LYS A 124 0.16 -19.71 11.27
CA LYS A 124 0.00 -21.00 10.60
C LYS A 124 -0.37 -20.85 9.13
N ALA A 125 -1.29 -19.94 8.81
CA ALA A 125 -1.71 -19.66 7.45
C ALA A 125 -0.55 -19.18 6.56
N CYS A 126 0.47 -18.50 7.11
CA CYS A 126 1.64 -18.04 6.36
C CYS A 126 2.55 -19.15 5.84
N SER A 127 2.32 -20.42 6.25
CA SER A 127 2.96 -21.57 5.61
C SER A 127 2.37 -21.91 4.24
N ASN A 128 1.19 -21.35 3.90
CA ASN A 128 0.52 -21.54 2.63
C ASN A 128 0.82 -20.36 1.69
N PRO A 129 1.46 -20.57 0.52
CA PRO A 129 1.71 -19.52 -0.46
C PRO A 129 0.45 -18.74 -0.87
N ALA A 130 -0.72 -19.39 -0.90
CA ALA A 130 -1.98 -18.72 -1.23
C ALA A 130 -2.39 -17.67 -0.19
N PHE A 131 -1.97 -17.79 1.08
CA PHE A 131 -2.21 -16.77 2.10
C PHE A 131 -1.27 -15.58 1.93
N LEU A 132 0.00 -15.82 1.56
CA LEU A 132 0.96 -14.76 1.23
C LEU A 132 0.46 -13.94 0.04
N GLU A 133 -0.01 -14.62 -1.02
CA GLU A 133 -0.60 -13.99 -2.19
C GLU A 133 -1.88 -13.21 -1.83
N ALA A 134 -2.73 -13.73 -0.94
CA ALA A 134 -3.92 -13.01 -0.49
C ALA A 134 -3.58 -11.70 0.26
N GLN A 135 -2.51 -11.70 1.06
CA GLN A 135 -2.01 -10.48 1.71
C GLN A 135 -1.53 -9.46 0.67
N LEU A 136 -0.73 -9.91 -0.31
CA LEU A 136 -0.20 -9.06 -1.38
C LEU A 136 -1.31 -8.48 -2.26
N ASP A 137 -2.23 -9.30 -2.74
CA ASP A 137 -3.36 -8.87 -3.58
C ASP A 137 -4.21 -7.81 -2.88
N TYR A 138 -4.48 -8.02 -1.59
CA TYR A 138 -5.28 -7.08 -0.83
C TYR A 138 -4.53 -5.76 -0.59
N ALA A 139 -3.24 -5.82 -0.22
CA ALA A 139 -2.41 -4.62 -0.07
C ALA A 139 -2.26 -3.86 -1.41
N ASP A 140 -2.06 -4.58 -2.51
CA ASP A 140 -1.95 -4.00 -3.84
C ASP A 140 -3.26 -3.37 -4.31
N GLY A 141 -4.40 -3.98 -3.99
CA GLY A 141 -5.72 -3.42 -4.27
C GLY A 141 -6.02 -2.15 -3.46
N MET A 142 -5.50 -2.06 -2.23
CA MET A 142 -5.73 -0.93 -1.33
C MET A 142 -4.78 0.26 -1.59
N TYR A 143 -3.52 -0.02 -1.89
CA TYR A 143 -2.46 1.00 -1.92
C TYR A 143 -1.74 1.08 -3.25
N TYR A 144 -1.18 -0.03 -3.73
CA TYR A 144 -0.35 -0.03 -4.94
C TYR A 144 -1.14 0.42 -6.17
N SER A 145 -2.16 -0.34 -6.56
CA SER A 145 -2.94 -0.08 -7.77
C SER A 145 -3.58 1.31 -7.76
N PRO A 146 -4.21 1.77 -6.67
CA PRO A 146 -4.74 3.13 -6.62
C PRO A 146 -3.66 4.22 -6.71
N SER A 147 -2.48 4.03 -6.10
CA SER A 147 -1.37 4.98 -6.23
C SER A 147 -0.81 5.04 -7.65
N GLN A 148 -0.71 3.90 -8.34
CA GLN A 148 -0.24 3.83 -9.72
C GLN A 148 -1.25 4.46 -10.68
N LYS A 149 -2.55 4.28 -10.44
CA LYS A 149 -3.58 4.99 -11.19
C LYS A 149 -3.47 6.52 -11.04
N LEU A 150 -3.20 7.02 -9.83
CA LEU A 150 -2.92 8.46 -9.64
C LEU A 150 -1.67 8.89 -10.41
N ALA A 151 -0.64 8.05 -10.46
CA ALA A 151 0.57 8.32 -11.24
C ALA A 151 0.27 8.44 -12.74
N ASP A 152 -0.57 7.54 -13.28
CA ASP A 152 -1.02 7.59 -14.67
C ASP A 152 -1.80 8.88 -14.96
N GLU A 153 -2.74 9.25 -14.08
CA GLU A 153 -3.52 10.50 -14.19
C GLU A 153 -2.64 11.76 -14.16
N LEU A 154 -1.49 11.69 -13.50
CA LEU A 154 -0.50 12.77 -13.42
C LEU A 154 0.52 12.74 -14.55
N GLY A 155 0.59 11.67 -15.34
CA GLY A 155 1.59 11.47 -16.39
C GLY A 155 2.99 11.13 -15.86
N LEU A 156 3.09 10.55 -14.67
CA LEU A 156 4.38 10.12 -14.09
C LEU A 156 4.81 8.79 -14.69
N ASN A 157 6.05 8.69 -15.16
CA ASN A 157 6.60 7.46 -15.74
C ASN A 157 7.82 6.95 -14.97
N SER A 158 8.41 7.78 -14.11
CA SER A 158 9.62 7.42 -13.39
C SER A 158 9.36 6.51 -12.20
N ALA A 159 10.36 5.70 -11.88
CA ALA A 159 10.33 4.87 -10.67
C ALA A 159 10.27 5.73 -9.40
N THR A 160 10.98 6.86 -9.41
CA THR A 160 10.95 7.83 -8.30
C THR A 160 9.55 8.40 -8.08
N GLY A 161 8.89 8.93 -9.11
CA GLY A 161 7.56 9.53 -9.00
C GLY A 161 6.49 8.53 -8.57
N ARG A 162 6.48 7.36 -9.23
CA ARG A 162 5.55 6.25 -8.93
C ARG A 162 5.76 5.65 -7.55
N GLY A 163 7.02 5.41 -7.19
CA GLY A 163 7.38 4.90 -5.88
C GLY A 163 7.00 5.86 -4.76
N GLN A 164 7.18 7.17 -4.97
CA GLN A 164 6.84 8.13 -3.94
C GLN A 164 5.34 8.35 -3.75
N LEU A 165 4.52 8.17 -4.80
CA LEU A 165 3.07 8.10 -4.63
C LEU A 165 2.63 6.86 -3.88
N TYR A 166 3.28 5.71 -4.11
CA TYR A 166 3.00 4.49 -3.35
C TYR A 166 3.37 4.63 -1.87
N ASP A 167 4.58 5.07 -1.56
CA ASP A 167 5.01 5.29 -0.17
C ASP A 167 4.15 6.38 0.51
N ALA A 168 3.74 7.43 -0.21
CA ALA A 168 2.79 8.39 0.31
C ALA A 168 1.39 7.79 0.54
N ALA A 169 0.93 6.90 -0.32
CA ALA A 169 -0.36 6.20 -0.14
C ALA A 169 -0.35 5.31 1.10
N ILE A 170 0.78 4.67 1.39
CA ILE A 170 0.98 3.91 2.62
C ILE A 170 0.94 4.85 3.83
N GLN A 171 1.75 5.91 3.86
CA GLN A 171 1.85 6.81 5.03
C GLN A 171 0.59 7.65 5.29
N HIS A 172 0.01 8.21 4.23
CA HIS A 172 -1.03 9.23 4.29
C HIS A 172 -2.41 8.72 3.90
N GLY A 173 -2.50 7.55 3.28
CA GLY A 173 -3.74 7.05 2.69
C GLY A 173 -4.20 7.84 1.45
N ILE A 174 -5.14 7.23 0.73
CA ILE A 174 -5.77 7.81 -0.47
C ILE A 174 -7.20 8.24 -0.13
N GLY A 175 -7.59 9.45 -0.54
CA GLY A 175 -8.92 10.00 -0.26
C GLY A 175 -8.92 11.52 -0.21
N PRO A 176 -10.06 12.17 0.09
CA PRO A 176 -10.18 13.63 0.01
C PRO A 176 -9.82 14.39 1.32
N TYR A 177 -9.28 13.72 2.33
CA TYR A 177 -9.02 14.29 3.67
C TYR A 177 -7.65 14.99 3.79
N GLY A 178 -7.50 15.84 4.81
CA GLY A 178 -6.51 16.93 4.88
C GLY A 178 -5.07 16.62 4.47
N ASP A 179 -4.53 15.48 4.89
CA ASP A 179 -3.13 15.10 4.61
C ASP A 179 -2.98 13.90 3.66
N SER A 180 -4.09 13.45 3.05
CA SER A 180 -4.10 12.37 2.04
C SER A 180 -3.20 12.66 0.85
N VAL A 181 -2.87 11.61 0.09
CA VAL A 181 -2.16 11.73 -1.20
C VAL A 181 -2.86 12.70 -2.16
N ASN A 182 -4.20 12.69 -2.24
CA ASN A 182 -4.92 13.61 -3.13
C ASN A 182 -4.73 15.08 -2.71
N GLN A 183 -4.64 15.37 -1.42
CA GLN A 183 -4.36 16.73 -0.93
C GLN A 183 -2.89 17.11 -1.14
N LEU A 184 -1.94 16.18 -0.99
CA LEU A 184 -0.54 16.40 -1.36
C LEU A 184 -0.40 16.73 -2.86
N ILE A 185 -1.09 15.99 -3.73
CA ILE A 185 -1.15 16.28 -5.17
C ILE A 185 -1.74 17.66 -5.44
N THR A 186 -2.83 18.02 -4.76
CA THR A 186 -3.48 19.34 -4.91
C THR A 186 -2.54 20.48 -4.53
N ARG A 187 -1.83 20.36 -3.40
CA ARG A 187 -0.81 21.33 -2.98
C ARG A 187 0.39 21.37 -3.93
N THR A 188 0.77 20.22 -4.50
CA THR A 188 1.84 20.15 -5.51
C THR A 188 1.45 20.91 -6.78
N ARG A 189 0.23 20.70 -7.30
CA ARG A 189 -0.32 21.48 -8.43
C ARG A 189 -0.31 22.99 -8.16
N GLN A 190 -0.69 23.39 -6.94
CA GLN A 190 -0.63 24.79 -6.52
C GLN A 190 0.81 25.33 -6.52
N SER A 191 1.77 24.57 -5.97
CA SER A 191 3.19 24.93 -5.96
C SER A 191 3.78 25.07 -7.38
N MET A 192 3.42 24.15 -8.28
CA MET A 192 3.80 24.22 -9.70
C MET A 192 3.25 25.49 -10.36
N ARG A 193 1.96 25.79 -10.16
CA ARG A 193 1.32 27.00 -10.70
C ARG A 193 1.94 28.29 -10.15
N SER A 194 2.22 28.34 -8.85
CA SER A 194 2.92 29.49 -8.23
C SER A 194 4.33 29.68 -8.79
N SER A 195 4.93 28.63 -9.34
CA SER A 195 6.23 28.68 -10.02
C SER A 195 6.11 28.93 -11.53
N SER A 196 4.91 29.26 -12.04
CA SER A 196 4.60 29.42 -13.48
C SER A 196 4.91 28.18 -14.33
N LEU A 197 4.84 26.98 -13.75
CA LEU A 197 4.99 25.71 -14.45
C LEU A 197 3.62 25.04 -14.70
N PRO A 198 3.48 24.16 -15.72
CA PRO A 198 2.30 23.32 -15.85
C PRO A 198 2.07 22.47 -14.60
N GLU A 199 0.82 22.20 -14.24
CA GLU A 199 0.53 21.65 -12.89
C GLU A 199 0.90 20.17 -12.73
N THR A 200 1.02 19.44 -13.84
CA THR A 200 1.31 18.00 -13.88
C THR A 200 2.09 17.64 -15.14
N PRO A 201 2.87 16.54 -15.13
CA PRO A 201 3.51 16.03 -16.35
C PRO A 201 2.55 15.69 -17.49
N ALA A 202 1.35 15.19 -17.20
CA ALA A 202 0.28 15.01 -18.18
C ALA A 202 -0.17 16.32 -18.87
N GLN A 203 0.14 17.47 -18.28
CA GLN A 203 -0.13 18.81 -18.84
C GLN A 203 1.15 19.46 -19.40
N GLY A 204 2.25 18.71 -19.55
CA GLY A 204 3.50 19.20 -20.11
C GLY A 204 4.54 19.69 -19.10
N ALA A 205 4.34 19.46 -17.80
CA ALA A 205 5.39 19.74 -16.81
C ALA A 205 6.55 18.75 -16.95
N SER A 206 7.77 19.20 -16.63
CA SER A 206 8.89 18.30 -16.38
C SER A 206 8.57 17.39 -15.19
N GLU A 207 8.68 16.08 -15.36
CA GLU A 207 8.46 15.13 -14.27
C GLU A 207 9.43 15.33 -13.09
N PRO A 208 10.75 15.54 -13.30
CA PRO A 208 11.66 15.92 -12.23
C PRO A 208 11.22 17.17 -11.44
N ASP A 209 10.72 18.21 -12.11
CA ASP A 209 10.25 19.43 -11.44
C ASP A 209 9.03 19.14 -10.56
N TRP A 210 8.07 18.39 -11.11
CA TRP A 210 6.87 17.99 -10.37
C TRP A 210 7.21 17.12 -9.16
N VAL A 211 8.09 16.12 -9.33
CA VAL A 211 8.53 15.22 -8.26
C VAL A 211 9.28 15.99 -7.18
N SER A 212 10.14 16.95 -7.56
CA SER A 212 10.80 17.85 -6.60
C SER A 212 9.78 18.66 -5.79
N LYS A 213 8.77 19.24 -6.44
CA LYS A 213 7.68 19.94 -5.73
C LYS A 213 6.87 19.01 -4.84
N PHE A 214 6.63 17.77 -5.26
CA PHE A 214 5.95 16.78 -4.42
C PHE A 214 6.77 16.45 -3.16
N PHE A 215 8.09 16.32 -3.26
CA PHE A 215 8.96 16.12 -2.10
C PHE A 215 8.92 17.30 -1.12
N GLU A 216 8.96 18.55 -1.62
CA GLU A 216 8.83 19.76 -0.80
C GLU A 216 7.49 19.75 -0.03
N VAL A 217 6.39 19.54 -0.75
CA VAL A 217 5.04 19.50 -0.18
C VAL A 217 4.91 18.40 0.87
N ARG A 218 5.37 17.18 0.54
CA ARG A 218 5.27 16.04 1.46
C ARG A 218 6.13 16.22 2.70
N THR A 219 7.36 16.72 2.56
CA THR A 219 8.23 17.03 3.71
C THR A 219 7.56 18.06 4.63
N ASN A 220 6.97 19.11 4.05
CA ASN A 220 6.26 20.11 4.82
C ASN A 220 5.03 19.53 5.54
N THR A 221 4.23 18.70 4.87
CA THR A 221 3.05 18.04 5.49
C THR A 221 3.46 17.10 6.61
N LEU A 222 4.55 16.32 6.47
CA LEU A 222 5.03 15.45 7.53
C LEU A 222 5.40 16.22 8.82
N CYS A 223 5.95 17.42 8.69
CA CYS A 223 6.31 18.25 9.85
C CYS A 223 5.20 19.21 10.30
N ASN A 224 4.16 19.38 9.49
CA ASN A 224 3.01 20.24 9.77
C ASN A 224 1.69 19.56 9.38
N PRO A 225 1.35 18.41 10.00
CA PRO A 225 0.10 17.72 9.71
C PRO A 225 -1.10 18.51 10.24
N SER A 226 -2.24 18.26 9.63
CA SER A 226 -3.54 18.76 10.08
C SER A 226 -3.93 18.23 11.46
N ASP A 227 -3.54 17.00 11.80
CA ASP A 227 -3.68 16.43 13.13
C ASP A 227 -2.36 16.53 13.92
N GLY A 228 -2.35 17.41 14.92
CA GLY A 228 -1.20 17.60 15.80
C GLY A 228 -0.75 16.36 16.56
N SER A 229 -1.62 15.35 16.74
CA SER A 229 -1.27 14.09 17.41
C SER A 229 -0.20 13.29 16.65
N THR A 230 -0.16 13.43 15.32
CA THR A 230 0.76 12.69 14.44
C THR A 230 2.09 13.42 14.19
N LYS A 231 2.15 14.73 14.48
CA LYS A 231 3.27 15.62 14.10
C LYS A 231 4.64 15.11 14.52
N LYS A 232 4.79 14.64 15.75
CA LYS A 232 6.09 14.17 16.24
C LYS A 232 6.58 12.95 15.45
N ALA A 233 5.70 11.97 15.26
CA ALA A 233 6.04 10.73 14.56
C ALA A 233 6.27 10.98 13.06
N TRP A 234 5.42 11.77 12.41
CA TRP A 234 5.55 12.07 10.99
C TRP A 234 6.78 12.93 10.68
N CYS A 235 7.10 13.94 11.49
CA CYS A 235 8.30 14.74 11.24
C CYS A 235 9.59 13.94 11.42
N GLN A 236 9.56 12.88 12.25
CA GLN A 236 10.68 11.95 12.38
C GLN A 236 10.83 11.01 11.17
N SER A 237 9.78 10.82 10.36
CA SER A 237 9.82 9.94 9.20
C SER A 237 10.27 10.62 7.90
N VAL A 238 10.68 11.89 7.91
CA VAL A 238 11.12 12.63 6.71
C VAL A 238 12.31 12.00 5.97
N SER A 239 13.06 11.09 6.61
CA SER A 239 14.09 10.29 5.95
C SER A 239 13.55 9.51 4.75
N ARG A 240 12.28 9.07 4.77
CA ARG A 240 11.65 8.42 3.61
C ARG A 240 11.58 9.33 2.39
N VAL A 241 11.32 10.63 2.58
CA VAL A 241 11.31 11.60 1.48
C VAL A 241 12.74 11.90 1.02
N LYS A 242 13.67 12.07 1.96
CA LYS A 242 15.10 12.29 1.67
C LYS A 242 15.74 11.12 0.91
N SER A 243 15.31 9.89 1.21
CA SER A 243 15.74 8.67 0.53
C SER A 243 15.42 8.75 -0.97
N TYR A 244 14.17 9.09 -1.31
CA TYR A 244 13.78 9.32 -2.71
C TYR A 244 14.42 10.56 -3.32
N GLN A 245 14.70 11.63 -2.57
CA GLN A 245 15.47 12.77 -3.09
C GLN A 245 16.88 12.38 -3.51
N LYS A 246 17.57 11.54 -2.70
CA LYS A 246 18.88 10.98 -3.04
C LYS A 246 18.81 10.09 -4.29
N LEU A 247 17.78 9.25 -4.39
CA LEU A 247 17.58 8.44 -5.59
C LEU A 247 17.26 9.31 -6.80
N ALA A 248 16.46 10.36 -6.65
CA ALA A 248 16.12 11.24 -7.76
C ALA A 248 17.34 11.95 -8.36
N SER A 249 18.34 12.30 -7.54
CA SER A 249 19.56 12.97 -8.00
C SER A 249 20.60 12.04 -8.60
N SER A 250 20.54 10.74 -8.30
CA SER A 250 21.55 9.75 -8.74
C SER A 250 21.01 8.78 -9.79
N ASN A 251 19.74 8.39 -9.68
CA ASN A 251 19.12 7.32 -10.44
C ASN A 251 17.58 7.45 -10.44
N PHE A 252 17.05 8.34 -11.27
CA PHE A 252 15.61 8.69 -11.26
C PHE A 252 14.67 7.51 -11.58
N ASN A 253 15.16 6.50 -12.31
CA ASN A 253 14.40 5.33 -12.75
C ASN A 253 14.79 4.02 -12.07
N PHE A 254 15.65 4.05 -11.06
CA PHE A 254 16.16 2.87 -10.35
C PHE A 254 16.80 1.83 -11.29
N THR A 255 17.43 2.29 -12.37
CA THR A 255 18.20 1.43 -13.27
C THR A 255 19.49 1.03 -12.57
N GLY A 256 19.73 -0.27 -12.35
CA GLY A 256 20.79 -0.75 -11.46
C GLY A 256 22.18 -0.18 -11.74
N ASP A 257 22.99 -0.05 -10.68
CA ASP A 257 24.45 0.05 -10.78
C ASP A 257 25.06 -1.29 -11.27
N GLU A 258 26.38 -1.37 -11.49
CA GLU A 258 27.09 -2.57 -11.99
C GLU A 258 26.84 -3.86 -11.15
N GLU A 259 26.20 -3.73 -9.97
CA GLU A 259 25.79 -4.81 -9.06
C GLU A 259 24.25 -5.05 -8.99
N GLY A 260 23.46 -4.32 -9.79
CA GLY A 260 22.01 -4.52 -9.95
C GLY A 260 21.12 -3.88 -8.88
N GLY A 261 21.60 -2.85 -8.17
CA GLY A 261 20.86 -2.21 -7.07
C GLY A 261 20.80 -0.67 -7.13
N VAL A 262 20.23 -0.09 -6.07
CA VAL A 262 20.20 1.35 -5.80
C VAL A 262 20.74 1.64 -4.41
N THR A 263 21.31 2.82 -4.20
CA THR A 263 21.72 3.30 -2.87
C THR A 263 20.78 4.38 -2.39
N ALA A 264 19.95 4.02 -1.41
CA ALA A 264 18.94 4.88 -0.80
C ALA A 264 19.34 5.25 0.63
N LEU A 265 18.45 5.90 1.39
CA LEU A 265 18.61 6.15 2.82
C LEU A 265 17.67 5.27 3.65
N ASP A 266 18.17 4.75 4.78
CA ASP A 266 17.35 4.11 5.81
C ASP A 266 16.63 5.12 6.72
N ASN A 267 15.89 4.62 7.72
CA ASN A 267 15.18 5.46 8.68
C ASN A 267 16.09 6.40 9.50
N SER A 268 17.37 6.05 9.68
CA SER A 268 18.37 6.87 10.37
C SER A 268 19.06 7.88 9.46
N GLY A 269 18.76 7.85 8.14
CA GLY A 269 19.40 8.69 7.13
C GLY A 269 20.77 8.17 6.70
N LYS A 270 21.09 6.90 6.95
CA LYS A 270 22.32 6.27 6.48
C LYS A 270 22.10 5.60 5.14
N ASP A 271 23.17 5.52 4.34
CA ASP A 271 23.15 4.85 3.05
C ASP A 271 22.81 3.36 3.21
N LEU A 272 21.86 2.90 2.41
CA LEU A 272 21.38 1.53 2.35
C LEU A 272 21.36 1.07 0.90
N LYS A 273 22.11 0.01 0.59
CA LYS A 273 22.05 -0.66 -0.70
C LYS A 273 20.80 -1.55 -0.75
N ILE A 274 19.97 -1.37 -1.78
CA ILE A 274 18.78 -2.17 -2.03
C ILE A 274 18.93 -2.80 -3.40
N LYS A 275 18.81 -4.13 -3.46
CA LYS A 275 18.87 -4.87 -4.70
C LYS A 275 17.48 -5.15 -5.21
N CYS A 276 17.39 -5.28 -6.53
CA CYS A 276 16.28 -5.93 -7.17
C CYS A 276 16.05 -7.33 -6.56
N ASP A 277 14.87 -7.59 -6.01
CA ASP A 277 14.55 -8.89 -5.42
C ASP A 277 13.05 -9.18 -5.53
N THR A 278 12.66 -9.94 -6.55
CA THR A 278 11.26 -10.35 -6.75
C THR A 278 10.85 -11.48 -5.80
N SER A 279 11.78 -12.09 -5.07
CA SER A 279 11.48 -13.16 -4.12
C SER A 279 10.72 -12.68 -2.89
N ILE A 280 10.73 -11.36 -2.63
CA ILE A 280 9.98 -10.74 -1.53
C ILE A 280 8.47 -11.02 -1.59
N TRP A 281 7.93 -11.41 -2.75
CA TRP A 281 6.51 -11.71 -2.94
C TRP A 281 6.11 -13.17 -2.71
N GLY A 282 7.04 -14.11 -2.55
CA GLY A 282 6.69 -15.53 -2.55
C GLY A 282 7.59 -16.47 -1.76
N ASN A 283 8.83 -16.07 -1.47
CA ASN A 283 9.78 -16.94 -0.78
C ASN A 283 9.79 -16.69 0.74
N TYR A 284 8.59 -16.58 1.34
CA TYR A 284 8.46 -16.46 2.77
C TYR A 284 8.23 -17.85 3.39
N VAL A 285 9.11 -18.22 4.33
CA VAL A 285 8.96 -19.42 5.15
C VAL A 285 8.84 -18.94 6.60
N PRO A 286 7.70 -19.16 7.27
CA PRO A 286 7.57 -18.84 8.69
C PRO A 286 8.65 -19.57 9.49
N GLY A 287 9.20 -18.91 10.51
CA GLY A 287 10.11 -19.56 11.46
C GLY A 287 9.41 -20.64 12.30
N PRO A 288 10.03 -21.11 13.39
CA PRO A 288 9.30 -21.75 14.47
C PRO A 288 8.36 -20.74 15.14
N LEU A 289 7.17 -21.17 15.56
CA LEU A 289 6.28 -20.38 16.42
C LEU A 289 7.10 -19.86 17.62
N PRO A 290 7.04 -18.56 17.94
CA PRO A 290 7.68 -18.05 19.16
C PRO A 290 7.14 -18.82 20.37
N ASP A 291 8.01 -19.31 21.24
CA ASP A 291 7.59 -19.89 22.51
C ASP A 291 7.01 -18.76 23.37
N LEU A 292 5.70 -18.75 23.54
CA LEU A 292 4.96 -17.74 24.29
C LEU A 292 5.08 -17.93 25.82
N SER A 293 5.84 -18.93 26.31
CA SER A 293 6.11 -19.08 27.75
C SER A 293 7.03 -17.99 28.30
N ASP A 294 7.85 -17.38 27.44
CA ASP A 294 8.60 -16.18 27.76
C ASP A 294 7.78 -14.97 27.30
N GLY A 295 7.14 -14.28 28.27
CA GLY A 295 6.47 -12.99 28.03
C GLY A 295 7.38 -12.01 27.27
N PRO A 296 6.83 -10.94 26.66
CA PRO A 296 7.44 -10.23 25.52
C PRO A 296 8.85 -9.71 25.83
N GLY A 297 9.83 -10.56 25.56
CA GLY A 297 11.26 -10.31 25.68
C GLY A 297 11.80 -9.68 24.40
N VAL A 298 11.24 -8.55 23.99
CA VAL A 298 11.80 -7.74 22.90
C VAL A 298 12.10 -6.36 23.47
N SER A 299 13.39 -6.01 23.51
CA SER A 299 13.89 -4.79 24.14
C SER A 299 13.07 -3.56 23.70
N GLY A 300 12.56 -2.81 24.67
CA GLY A 300 11.57 -1.72 24.49
C GLY A 300 12.01 -0.55 23.59
N ARG A 301 13.20 -0.60 22.98
CA ARG A 301 13.67 0.38 22.00
C ARG A 301 13.22 0.09 20.56
N THR A 302 13.03 -1.17 20.20
CA THR A 302 12.63 -1.58 18.83
C THR A 302 11.12 -1.41 18.61
N ILE A 303 10.32 -1.63 19.65
CA ILE A 303 8.86 -1.50 19.62
C ILE A 303 8.43 -0.03 19.49
N GLY A 304 9.14 0.90 20.14
CA GLY A 304 8.78 2.33 20.12
C GLY A 304 8.87 2.99 18.73
N ILE A 305 9.71 2.47 17.83
CA ILE A 305 9.87 2.98 16.45
C ILE A 305 8.83 2.35 15.53
N ILE A 306 8.58 1.04 15.65
CA ILE A 306 7.57 0.31 14.86
C ILE A 306 6.15 0.81 15.16
N VAL A 307 5.82 1.05 16.43
CA VAL A 307 4.49 1.54 16.85
C VAL A 307 4.26 3.00 16.42
N GLY A 308 5.30 3.85 16.42
CA GLY A 308 5.15 5.27 16.05
C GLY A 308 4.82 5.51 14.57
N VAL A 309 5.37 4.70 13.65
CA VAL A 309 5.13 4.82 12.20
C VAL A 309 3.80 4.16 11.81
N ILE A 310 3.51 2.99 12.38
CA ILE A 310 2.24 2.26 12.17
C ILE A 310 1.03 3.07 12.67
N VAL A 311 1.11 3.75 13.81
CA VAL A 311 0.01 4.60 14.32
C VAL A 311 -0.35 5.75 13.34
N GLY A 312 0.62 6.25 12.57
CA GLY A 312 0.43 7.30 11.57
C GLY A 312 -0.31 6.85 10.30
N ILE A 313 -0.08 5.62 9.85
CA ILE A 313 -0.78 4.99 8.70
C ILE A 313 -2.24 4.70 9.02
N LEU A 314 -2.46 4.21 10.23
CA LEU A 314 -3.68 3.51 10.60
C LEU A 314 -4.85 4.42 11.01
N LEU A 315 -4.69 5.75 11.07
CA LEU A 315 -5.83 6.66 11.25
C LEU A 315 -6.56 7.00 9.94
N LEU A 316 -5.89 6.86 8.78
CA LEU A 316 -6.39 7.37 7.49
C LEU A 316 -6.79 6.25 6.51
N GLY A 317 -6.20 5.05 6.61
CA GLY A 317 -6.69 3.85 5.92
C GLY A 317 -8.15 3.51 6.28
N VAL A 318 -8.57 3.80 7.52
CA VAL A 318 -9.96 3.64 7.99
C VAL A 318 -10.92 4.55 7.21
N LEU A 319 -10.52 5.79 6.92
CA LEU A 319 -11.37 6.72 6.17
C LEU A 319 -11.52 6.29 4.70
N ALA A 320 -10.45 5.80 4.08
CA ALA A 320 -10.48 5.28 2.71
C ALA A 320 -11.42 4.05 2.59
N LEU A 321 -11.33 3.11 3.55
CA LEU A 321 -12.17 1.92 3.61
C LEU A 321 -13.65 2.27 3.91
N MET A 322 -13.90 3.22 4.83
CA MET A 322 -15.25 3.74 5.10
C MET A 322 -15.88 4.41 3.87
N ILE A 323 -15.11 5.17 3.09
CA ILE A 323 -15.57 5.82 1.85
C ILE A 323 -15.85 4.78 0.76
N TRP A 324 -14.96 3.80 0.57
CA TRP A 324 -15.17 2.68 -0.36
C TRP A 324 -16.45 1.90 -0.02
N ARG A 325 -16.71 1.63 1.27
CA ARG A 325 -17.94 0.99 1.75
C ARG A 325 -19.19 1.83 1.52
N LYS A 326 -19.14 3.14 1.78
CA LYS A 326 -20.26 4.05 1.50
C LYS A 326 -20.61 4.02 0.01
N LYS A 327 -19.61 3.99 -0.87
CA LYS A 327 -19.80 3.89 -2.33
C LYS A 327 -20.39 2.54 -2.75
N ARG A 328 -19.92 1.41 -2.17
CA ARG A 328 -20.44 0.06 -2.45
C ARG A 328 -21.89 -0.14 -1.97
N ARG A 329 -22.24 0.35 -0.78
CA ARG A 329 -23.63 0.33 -0.26
C ARG A 329 -24.58 1.19 -1.10
N SER A 330 -24.09 2.34 -1.61
CA SER A 330 -24.90 3.21 -2.46
C SER A 330 -25.13 2.63 -3.87
N GLY A 331 -24.17 1.84 -4.40
CA GLY A 331 -24.32 1.12 -5.67
C GLY A 331 -25.39 0.02 -5.63
N TYR A 332 -25.55 -0.66 -4.50
CA TYR A 332 -26.61 -1.66 -4.30
C TYR A 332 -28.02 -1.05 -4.27
N ARG A 333 -28.17 0.20 -3.81
CA ARG A 333 -29.47 0.88 -3.70
C ARG A 333 -30.01 1.37 -5.04
N SER A 334 -29.14 1.55 -6.04
CA SER A 334 -29.54 2.00 -7.38
C SER A 334 -30.00 0.87 -8.31
N TYR A 335 -29.81 -0.40 -7.91
CA TYR A 335 -30.20 -1.57 -8.71
C TYR A 335 -31.56 -2.19 -8.31
N TYR A 336 -32.24 -1.66 -7.29
CA TYR A 336 -33.53 -2.16 -6.80
C TYR A 336 -34.64 -1.08 -6.72
N ILE A 337 -34.41 0.09 -7.32
CA ILE A 337 -35.46 1.09 -7.54
C ILE A 337 -35.43 1.52 -9.00
N ARG A 338 -35.94 0.64 -9.86
CA ARG A 338 -36.62 0.95 -11.13
C ARG A 338 -37.46 -0.24 -11.55
#